data_AF-A0A661HVU0-F1
#
_entry.id   AF-A0A661HVU0-F1
#
_cell.length_a   1.000
_cell.length_b   1.000
_cell.length_c   1.000
_cell.angle_alpha   90.00
_cell.angle_beta   90.00
_cell.angle_gamma   90.00
#
_symmetry.space_group_name_H-M   'P 1'
#
loop_
_entity.id
_entity.type
_entity.pdbx_description
1 polymer ?
#
loop_
_entity_poly.entity_id
_entity_poly.type
_entity_poly.pdbx_seq_one_letter_code
_entity_poly.pdbx_strand_id
1 'polypeptide(L)'
;MKNIIILALLSVTITFAESNKENTAEETYSQYLTEAIESVEKARKEALDALDNMVNKVDIARESDPRTENSISTQIVETHAIAQMAKSTADVEIAKTKAIAKISHAVDNMDNASKENRKKVTDASFAVIVKAIASVEIAKANASKSIIEATKRVELSKTKPTKTIEHEEETLSIAKNIAAVQIAQSVSAVEVAKSNSIIEIARSSMKNIKSPLSKKEEEKLKSIKAEATAKISSYLTRLEVLKAELTTKIAEEIVKVEIAENKMLTSDK
;
A
#
# COMPACT_ATOMS: atom_id res chain seq x y z
N MET A 1 25.43 9.45 -1.71
CA MET A 1 25.38 10.56 -0.73
C MET A 1 23.97 10.89 -0.20
N LYS A 2 22.87 10.61 -0.91
CA LYS A 2 21.49 10.89 -0.39
C LYS A 2 21.00 9.96 0.74
N ASN A 3 21.56 8.75 0.88
CA ASN A 3 21.15 7.79 1.92
C ASN A 3 21.79 8.04 3.30
N ILE A 4 22.81 8.88 3.39
CA ILE A 4 23.48 9.20 4.66
C ILE A 4 22.69 10.26 5.45
N ILE A 5 21.91 11.10 4.76
CA ILE A 5 21.11 12.17 5.36
C ILE A 5 19.91 11.60 6.15
N ILE A 6 19.33 10.48 5.72
CA ILE A 6 18.17 9.86 6.39
C ILE A 6 18.58 9.12 7.68
N LEU A 7 19.77 8.49 7.71
CA LEU A 7 20.31 7.89 8.94
C LEU A 7 20.84 8.94 9.93
N ALA A 8 21.36 10.07 9.43
CA ALA A 8 21.76 11.19 10.28
C ALA A 8 20.56 11.83 11.01
N LEU A 9 19.38 11.86 10.38
CA LEU A 9 18.16 12.36 11.02
C LEU A 9 17.62 11.46 12.14
N LEU A 10 17.92 10.16 12.11
CA LEU A 10 17.56 9.19 13.16
C LEU A 10 18.51 9.20 14.36
N SER A 11 19.75 9.67 14.19
CA SER A 11 20.75 9.79 15.26
C SER A 11 20.73 11.15 15.93
N VAL A 12 20.38 12.23 15.20
CA VAL A 12 20.30 13.59 15.75
C VAL A 12 19.09 13.79 16.68
N THR A 13 18.01 13.01 16.54
CA THR A 13 16.84 13.11 17.43
C THR A 13 17.05 12.50 18.81
N ILE A 14 18.02 11.58 18.98
CA ILE A 14 18.32 10.97 20.29
C ILE A 14 19.25 11.88 21.11
N THR A 15 20.13 12.67 20.48
CA THR A 15 21.08 13.54 21.20
C THR A 15 20.50 14.89 21.61
N PHE A 16 19.40 15.36 21.01
CA PHE A 16 18.83 16.68 21.32
C PHE A 16 17.91 16.71 22.55
N ALA A 17 17.57 15.55 23.12
CA ALA A 17 16.72 15.45 24.31
C ALA A 17 17.47 15.71 25.64
N GLU A 18 18.80 15.87 25.63
CA GLU A 18 19.60 16.04 26.85
C GLU A 18 20.07 17.47 27.15
N SER A 19 19.73 18.48 26.32
CA SER A 19 20.14 19.86 26.61
C SER A 19 19.17 20.93 26.14
N ASN A 20 18.11 21.21 26.92
CA ASN A 20 17.74 22.58 27.34
C ASN A 20 16.38 22.59 28.06
N LYS A 21 16.43 22.56 29.40
CA LYS A 21 15.30 22.87 30.27
C LYS A 21 14.77 24.28 30.01
N GLU A 22 13.69 24.39 29.25
CA GLU A 22 12.74 25.49 29.35
C GLU A 22 11.31 24.98 29.05
N ASN A 23 10.57 24.82 30.15
CA ASN A 23 9.34 24.05 30.33
C ASN A 23 8.14 24.53 29.52
N THR A 24 7.50 23.58 28.83
CA THR A 24 6.10 23.46 28.30
C THR A 24 6.08 22.89 26.88
N ALA A 25 7.03 23.28 26.02
CA ALA A 25 7.16 22.71 24.67
C ALA A 25 7.87 21.34 24.65
N GLU A 26 8.86 21.13 25.54
CA GLU A 26 9.55 19.83 25.72
C GLU A 26 8.59 18.72 26.16
N GLU A 27 7.68 19.01 27.09
CA GLU A 27 6.69 18.03 27.57
C GLU A 27 5.76 17.57 26.44
N THR A 28 5.36 18.50 25.56
CA THR A 28 4.42 18.21 24.47
C THR A 28 5.11 17.41 23.34
N TYR A 29 6.35 17.74 22.99
CA TYR A 29 7.13 16.97 22.00
C TYR A 29 7.50 15.58 22.51
N SER A 30 7.94 15.48 23.76
CA SER A 30 8.25 14.20 24.40
C SER A 30 7.02 13.30 24.42
N GLN A 31 5.82 13.82 24.68
CA GLN A 31 4.59 13.04 24.64
C GLN A 31 4.30 12.49 23.24
N TYR A 32 4.41 13.30 22.18
CA TYR A 32 4.21 12.81 20.80
C TYR A 32 5.21 11.74 20.39
N LEU A 33 6.46 11.88 20.83
CA LEU A 33 7.50 10.88 20.57
C LEU A 33 7.19 9.58 21.29
N THR A 34 6.80 9.64 22.58
CA THR A 34 6.42 8.47 23.35
C THR A 34 5.21 7.74 22.73
N GLU A 35 4.12 8.45 22.42
CA GLU A 35 2.94 7.85 21.77
C GLU A 35 3.29 7.20 20.42
N ALA A 36 4.16 7.85 19.63
CA ALA A 36 4.64 7.32 18.37
C ALA A 36 5.47 6.05 18.55
N ILE A 37 6.36 6.02 19.54
CA ILE A 37 7.17 4.83 19.88
C ILE A 37 6.26 3.70 20.36
N GLU A 38 5.38 3.96 21.31
CA GLU A 38 4.46 2.96 21.87
C GLU A 38 3.57 2.33 20.79
N SER A 39 3.04 3.14 19.86
CA SER A 39 2.23 2.63 18.76
C SER A 39 3.03 1.77 17.76
N VAL A 40 4.28 2.13 17.48
CA VAL A 40 5.19 1.33 16.66
C VAL A 40 5.57 0.03 17.36
N GLU A 41 5.90 0.09 18.65
CA GLU A 41 6.25 -1.09 19.45
C GLU A 41 5.07 -2.05 19.57
N LYS A 42 3.86 -1.53 19.80
CA LYS A 42 2.64 -2.34 19.80
C LYS A 42 2.47 -3.07 18.46
N ALA A 43 2.57 -2.36 17.33
CA ALA A 43 2.43 -2.98 16.01
C ALA A 43 3.51 -4.05 15.76
N ARG A 44 4.77 -3.79 16.16
CA ARG A 44 5.86 -4.77 16.06
C ARG A 44 5.63 -5.99 16.94
N LYS A 45 5.15 -5.78 18.17
CA LYS A 45 4.79 -6.86 19.08
C LYS A 45 3.71 -7.74 18.48
N GLU A 46 2.65 -7.16 17.92
CA GLU A 46 1.61 -7.95 17.23
C GLU A 46 2.15 -8.77 16.05
N ALA A 47 3.15 -8.26 15.33
CA ALA A 47 3.82 -9.01 14.26
C ALA A 47 4.67 -10.16 14.81
N LEU A 48 5.38 -9.96 15.92
CA LEU A 48 6.13 -11.01 16.61
C LEU A 48 5.21 -12.08 17.21
N ASP A 49 4.13 -11.68 17.87
CA ASP A 49 3.11 -12.60 18.39
C ASP A 49 2.51 -13.46 17.25
N ALA A 50 2.30 -12.86 16.07
CA ALA A 50 1.85 -13.60 14.88
C ALA A 50 2.91 -14.57 14.36
N LEU A 51 4.21 -14.23 14.44
CA LEU A 51 5.32 -15.11 14.09
C LEU A 51 5.40 -16.30 15.03
N ASP A 52 5.37 -16.07 16.33
CA ASP A 52 5.36 -17.13 17.34
C ASP A 52 4.14 -18.03 17.17
N ASN A 53 2.96 -17.45 16.91
CA ASN A 53 1.76 -18.21 16.60
C ASN A 53 1.90 -19.05 15.32
N MET A 54 2.56 -18.52 14.29
CA MET A 54 2.82 -19.25 13.05
C MET A 54 3.73 -20.44 13.31
N VAL A 55 4.89 -20.22 13.92
CA VAL A 55 5.88 -21.26 14.21
C VAL A 55 5.23 -22.39 15.00
N ASN A 56 4.60 -22.06 16.14
CA ASN A 56 3.93 -23.06 16.99
C ASN A 56 2.86 -23.87 16.24
N LYS A 57 2.02 -23.22 15.42
CA LYS A 57 0.96 -23.92 14.68
C LYS A 57 1.50 -24.80 13.56
N VAL A 58 2.53 -24.34 12.86
CA VAL A 58 3.16 -25.11 11.77
C VAL A 58 3.91 -26.31 12.34
N ASP A 59 4.61 -26.14 13.47
CA ASP A 59 5.33 -27.23 14.12
C ASP A 59 4.36 -28.31 14.61
N ILE A 60 3.29 -27.94 15.33
CA ILE A 60 2.24 -28.89 15.75
C ILE A 60 1.63 -29.61 14.54
N ALA A 61 1.38 -28.90 13.44
CA ALA A 61 0.80 -29.49 12.24
C ALA A 61 1.75 -30.51 11.58
N ARG A 62 3.05 -30.21 11.53
CA ARG A 62 4.09 -31.09 10.97
C ARG A 62 4.38 -32.29 11.85
N GLU A 63 4.30 -32.14 13.17
CA GLU A 63 4.40 -33.27 14.11
C GLU A 63 3.21 -34.22 13.96
N SER A 64 2.02 -33.68 13.73
CA SER A 64 0.78 -34.46 13.57
C SER A 64 0.70 -35.18 12.22
N ASP A 65 1.18 -34.53 11.15
CA ASP A 65 1.24 -35.09 9.81
C ASP A 65 2.50 -34.58 9.08
N PRO A 66 3.56 -35.40 8.98
CA PRO A 66 4.83 -34.97 8.37
C PRO A 66 4.75 -34.89 6.84
N ARG A 67 3.59 -35.22 6.23
CA ARG A 67 3.43 -35.13 4.78
C ARG A 67 3.55 -33.68 4.33
N THR A 68 4.43 -33.47 3.36
CA THR A 68 4.55 -32.21 2.60
C THR A 68 4.14 -32.50 1.17
N GLU A 69 2.84 -32.47 0.90
CA GLU A 69 2.32 -32.66 -0.46
C GLU A 69 2.11 -31.30 -1.13
N ASN A 70 2.80 -31.08 -2.25
CA ASN A 70 2.57 -29.92 -3.11
C ASN A 70 1.42 -30.22 -4.09
N SER A 71 0.20 -30.22 -3.57
CA SER A 71 -1.03 -30.44 -4.35
C SER A 71 -1.47 -29.18 -5.10
N ILE A 72 -2.37 -29.31 -6.09
CA ILE A 72 -2.99 -28.16 -6.75
C ILE A 72 -3.73 -27.28 -5.74
N SER A 73 -4.35 -27.88 -4.72
CA SER A 73 -4.95 -27.14 -3.60
C SER A 73 -3.92 -26.25 -2.87
N THR A 74 -2.72 -26.77 -2.61
CA THR A 74 -1.61 -25.98 -2.05
C THR A 74 -1.19 -24.86 -3.00
N GLN A 75 -1.06 -25.12 -4.29
CA GLN A 75 -0.69 -24.09 -5.27
C GLN A 75 -1.72 -22.95 -5.37
N ILE A 76 -3.01 -23.25 -5.20
CA ILE A 76 -4.07 -22.23 -5.13
C ILE A 76 -3.87 -21.34 -3.89
N VAL A 77 -3.60 -21.95 -2.72
CA VAL A 77 -3.31 -21.21 -1.48
C VAL A 77 -2.06 -20.36 -1.62
N GLU A 78 -0.99 -20.90 -2.21
CA GLU A 78 0.24 -20.16 -2.52
C GLU A 78 -0.02 -18.96 -3.43
N THR A 79 -0.81 -19.14 -4.47
CA THR A 79 -1.18 -18.09 -5.41
C THR A 79 -1.91 -16.93 -4.70
N HIS A 80 -2.85 -17.23 -3.80
CA HIS A 80 -3.52 -16.21 -2.99
C HIS A 80 -2.58 -15.56 -1.97
N ALA A 81 -1.66 -16.32 -1.38
CA ALA A 81 -0.66 -15.79 -0.45
C ALA A 81 0.26 -14.78 -1.15
N ILE A 82 0.74 -15.09 -2.36
CA ILE A 82 1.58 -14.17 -3.17
C ILE A 82 0.85 -12.85 -3.42
N ALA A 83 -0.42 -12.89 -3.82
CA ALA A 83 -1.20 -11.68 -4.04
C ALA A 83 -1.38 -10.84 -2.76
N GLN A 84 -1.63 -11.48 -1.62
CA GLN A 84 -1.72 -10.79 -0.33
C GLN A 84 -0.38 -10.18 0.10
N MET A 85 0.74 -10.87 -0.13
CA MET A 85 2.08 -10.35 0.16
C MET A 85 2.40 -9.13 -0.72
N ALA A 86 2.04 -9.17 -2.01
CA ALA A 86 2.17 -8.05 -2.91
C ALA A 86 1.35 -6.83 -2.46
N LYS A 87 0.08 -7.04 -2.07
CA LYS A 87 -0.77 -5.99 -1.51
C LYS A 87 -0.15 -5.38 -0.24
N SER A 88 0.31 -6.21 0.68
CA SER A 88 0.93 -5.77 1.95
C SER A 88 2.20 -4.94 1.70
N THR A 89 2.99 -5.33 0.69
CA THR A 89 4.17 -4.56 0.26
C THR A 89 3.78 -3.23 -0.37
N ALA A 90 2.74 -3.21 -1.20
CA ALA A 90 2.21 -1.98 -1.80
C ALA A 90 1.70 -1.00 -0.74
N ASP A 91 1.01 -1.48 0.31
CA ASP A 91 0.53 -0.64 1.42
C ASP A 91 1.69 0.08 2.13
N VAL A 92 2.83 -0.59 2.31
CA VAL A 92 4.05 0.03 2.86
C VAL A 92 4.59 1.13 1.94
N GLU A 93 4.67 0.89 0.64
CA GLU A 93 5.14 1.88 -0.33
C GLU A 93 4.20 3.10 -0.43
N ILE A 94 2.88 2.88 -0.32
CA ILE A 94 1.89 3.95 -0.22
C ILE A 94 2.10 4.75 1.07
N ALA A 95 2.34 4.08 2.21
CA ALA A 95 2.61 4.76 3.48
C ALA A 95 3.89 5.60 3.42
N LYS A 96 4.97 5.07 2.86
CA LYS A 96 6.23 5.81 2.61
C LYS A 96 5.99 7.05 1.77
N THR A 97 5.24 6.89 0.69
CA THR A 97 4.94 7.99 -0.24
C THR A 97 4.14 9.11 0.44
N LYS A 98 3.12 8.76 1.21
CA LYS A 98 2.35 9.73 2.02
C LYS A 98 3.23 10.40 3.09
N ALA A 99 4.13 9.65 3.72
CA ALA A 99 5.04 10.20 4.71
C ALA A 99 6.02 11.20 4.10
N ILE A 100 6.57 10.91 2.91
CA ILE A 100 7.45 11.84 2.18
C ILE A 100 6.72 13.16 1.91
N ALA A 101 5.49 13.13 1.39
CA ALA A 101 4.71 14.35 1.17
C ALA A 101 4.53 15.17 2.46
N LYS A 102 4.11 14.52 3.55
CA LYS A 102 3.92 15.19 4.86
C LYS A 102 5.21 15.79 5.41
N ILE A 103 6.33 15.06 5.30
CA ILE A 103 7.64 15.53 5.76
C ILE A 103 8.08 16.73 4.91
N SER A 104 7.94 16.67 3.59
CA SER A 104 8.24 17.80 2.70
C SER A 104 7.43 19.05 3.08
N HIS A 105 6.13 18.91 3.32
CA HIS A 105 5.31 20.02 3.80
C HIS A 105 5.76 20.56 5.16
N ALA A 106 6.13 19.69 6.10
CA ALA A 106 6.60 20.10 7.41
C ALA A 106 7.91 20.89 7.33
N VAL A 107 8.84 20.46 6.46
CA VAL A 107 10.10 21.16 6.18
C VAL A 107 9.84 22.50 5.50
N ASP A 108 8.99 22.55 4.47
CA ASP A 108 8.62 23.80 3.81
C ASP A 108 8.03 24.81 4.81
N ASN A 109 7.19 24.36 5.76
CA ASN A 109 6.64 25.23 6.79
C ASN A 109 7.73 25.78 7.72
N MET A 110 8.73 24.97 8.07
CA MET A 110 9.86 25.40 8.90
C MET A 110 10.72 26.45 8.19
N ASP A 111 11.00 26.25 6.91
CA ASP A 111 11.82 27.16 6.11
C ASP A 111 11.14 28.52 5.88
N ASN A 112 9.80 28.52 5.77
CA ASN A 112 9.00 29.72 5.59
C ASN A 112 8.53 30.37 6.90
N ALA A 113 8.93 29.84 8.06
CA ALA A 113 8.49 30.36 9.36
C ALA A 113 9.08 31.75 9.64
N SER A 114 8.24 32.71 10.05
CA SER A 114 8.72 34.01 10.52
C SER A 114 9.56 33.85 11.80
N LYS A 115 10.47 34.79 12.08
CA LYS A 115 11.34 34.72 13.28
C LYS A 115 10.53 34.59 14.57
N GLU A 116 9.38 35.26 14.64
CA GLU A 116 8.48 35.32 15.79
C GLU A 116 7.76 33.98 16.02
N ASN A 117 7.47 33.23 14.94
CA ASN A 117 6.74 31.96 15.01
C ASN A 117 7.64 30.72 14.85
N ARG A 118 8.94 30.92 14.66
CA ARG A 118 9.87 29.85 14.27
C ARG A 118 9.86 28.68 15.23
N LYS A 119 9.89 28.93 16.55
CA LYS A 119 9.86 27.87 17.58
C LYS A 119 8.58 27.04 17.47
N LYS A 120 7.41 27.68 17.51
CA LYS A 120 6.10 27.02 17.41
C LYS A 120 5.93 26.21 16.12
N VAL A 121 6.33 26.76 14.96
CA VAL A 121 6.23 26.06 13.68
C VAL A 121 7.17 24.87 13.62
N THR A 122 8.39 25.03 14.16
CA THR A 122 9.38 23.97 14.24
C THR A 122 8.88 22.80 15.09
N ASP A 123 8.35 23.07 16.29
CA ASP A 123 7.82 22.04 17.19
C ASP A 123 6.64 21.29 16.55
N ALA A 124 5.72 22.02 15.91
CA ALA A 124 4.58 21.42 15.21
C ALA A 124 5.03 20.57 14.00
N SER A 125 6.00 21.06 13.22
CA SER A 125 6.55 20.33 12.07
C SER A 125 7.28 19.06 12.52
N PHE A 126 8.05 19.11 13.61
CA PHE A 126 8.68 17.91 14.17
C PHE A 126 7.65 16.87 14.61
N ALA A 127 6.55 17.28 15.25
CA ALA A 127 5.47 16.34 15.59
C ALA A 127 4.85 15.68 14.35
N VAL A 128 4.68 16.42 13.24
CA VAL A 128 4.22 15.86 11.96
C VAL A 128 5.22 14.86 11.39
N ILE A 129 6.52 15.18 11.43
CA ILE A 129 7.59 14.31 10.94
C ILE A 129 7.63 13.00 11.74
N VAL A 130 7.59 13.09 13.07
CA VAL A 130 7.58 11.90 13.95
C VAL A 130 6.37 11.02 13.65
N LYS A 131 5.16 11.59 13.55
CA LYS A 131 3.94 10.83 13.19
C LYS A 131 4.03 10.22 11.80
N ALA A 132 4.62 10.91 10.83
CA ALA A 132 4.81 10.40 9.47
C ALA A 132 5.75 9.19 9.46
N ILE A 133 6.89 9.27 10.16
CA ILE A 133 7.84 8.16 10.30
C ILE A 133 7.18 6.98 11.01
N ALA A 134 6.51 7.23 12.15
CA ALA A 134 5.80 6.19 12.90
C ALA A 134 4.75 5.48 12.04
N SER A 135 4.01 6.21 11.20
CA SER A 135 3.02 5.60 10.29
C SER A 135 3.64 4.63 9.28
N VAL A 136 4.87 4.88 8.83
CA VAL A 136 5.61 3.96 7.94
C VAL A 136 6.05 2.72 8.70
N GLU A 137 6.56 2.89 9.92
CA GLU A 137 6.99 1.77 10.76
C GLU A 137 5.81 0.87 11.18
N ILE A 138 4.66 1.45 11.48
CA ILE A 138 3.41 0.72 11.73
C ILE A 138 2.97 -0.02 10.46
N ALA A 139 3.02 0.62 9.29
CA ALA A 139 2.68 -0.05 8.02
C ALA A 139 3.61 -1.23 7.74
N LYS A 140 4.91 -1.10 8.00
CA LYS A 140 5.87 -2.21 7.89
C LYS A 140 5.52 -3.35 8.83
N ALA A 141 5.24 -3.06 10.11
CA ALA A 141 4.88 -4.08 11.08
C ALA A 141 3.58 -4.81 10.69
N ASN A 142 2.56 -4.08 10.24
CA ASN A 142 1.31 -4.66 9.74
C ASN A 142 1.55 -5.52 8.49
N ALA A 143 2.42 -5.08 7.57
CA ALA A 143 2.78 -5.86 6.40
C ALA A 143 3.52 -7.14 6.78
N SER A 144 4.47 -7.08 7.72
CA SER A 144 5.13 -8.26 8.28
C SER A 144 4.13 -9.24 8.87
N LYS A 145 3.19 -8.78 9.70
CA LYS A 145 2.10 -9.60 10.26
C LYS A 145 1.28 -10.29 9.16
N SER A 146 0.84 -9.53 8.16
CA SER A 146 0.06 -10.07 7.03
C SER A 146 0.84 -11.09 6.21
N ILE A 147 2.14 -10.86 5.98
CA ILE A 147 3.04 -11.81 5.30
C ILE A 147 3.18 -13.10 6.13
N ILE A 148 3.42 -12.98 7.43
CA ILE A 148 3.49 -14.12 8.36
C ILE A 148 2.19 -14.94 8.31
N GLU A 149 1.03 -14.29 8.35
CA GLU A 149 -0.27 -14.97 8.26
C GLU A 149 -0.49 -15.65 6.90
N ALA A 150 -0.04 -15.03 5.80
CA ALA A 150 -0.09 -15.61 4.48
C ALA A 150 0.81 -16.85 4.37
N THR A 151 2.06 -16.75 4.84
CA THR A 151 3.01 -17.86 4.92
C THR A 151 2.47 -18.99 5.80
N LYS A 152 1.90 -18.67 6.96
CA LYS A 152 1.25 -19.64 7.85
C LYS A 152 0.21 -20.47 7.11
N ARG A 153 -0.65 -19.84 6.30
CA ARG A 153 -1.69 -20.57 5.55
C ARG A 153 -1.10 -21.51 4.51
N VAL A 154 -0.03 -21.12 3.84
CA VAL A 154 0.70 -21.96 2.87
C VAL A 154 1.33 -23.16 3.57
N GLU A 155 2.03 -22.92 4.68
CA GLU A 155 2.68 -24.01 5.40
C GLU A 155 1.65 -24.99 5.98
N LEU A 156 0.53 -24.49 6.51
CA LEU A 156 -0.57 -25.33 6.97
C LEU A 156 -1.37 -26.00 5.84
N SER A 157 -1.30 -25.54 4.59
CA SER A 157 -1.94 -26.25 3.48
C SER A 157 -1.13 -27.47 3.04
N LYS A 158 0.20 -27.42 3.19
CA LYS A 158 1.10 -28.53 2.85
C LYS A 158 0.95 -29.75 3.77
N THR A 159 0.52 -29.54 5.02
CA THR A 159 0.32 -30.60 6.02
C THR A 159 -1.11 -31.16 6.03
N LYS A 160 -1.98 -30.68 5.12
CA LYS A 160 -3.37 -31.16 5.05
C LYS A 160 -3.48 -32.27 4.00
N PRO A 161 -4.40 -33.24 4.19
CA PRO A 161 -4.73 -34.19 3.15
C PRO A 161 -5.14 -33.47 1.86
N THR A 162 -4.65 -33.97 0.73
CA THR A 162 -5.03 -33.44 -0.58
C THR A 162 -6.55 -33.48 -0.74
N LYS A 163 -7.15 -32.30 -0.95
CA LYS A 163 -8.58 -32.18 -1.24
C LYS A 163 -8.76 -32.31 -2.74
N THR A 164 -9.62 -33.23 -3.17
CA THR A 164 -10.05 -33.32 -4.57
C THR A 164 -10.79 -32.04 -4.94
N ILE A 165 -10.29 -31.34 -5.95
CA ILE A 165 -10.93 -30.16 -6.52
C ILE A 165 -11.55 -30.60 -7.85
N GLU A 166 -12.78 -30.19 -8.12
CA GLU A 166 -13.37 -30.38 -9.44
C GLU A 166 -12.75 -29.36 -10.40
N HIS A 167 -12.33 -29.78 -11.59
CA HIS A 167 -11.64 -28.90 -12.57
C HIS A 167 -10.40 -28.23 -11.97
N GLU A 168 -9.44 -29.03 -11.49
CA GLU A 168 -8.27 -28.55 -10.74
C GLU A 168 -7.42 -27.55 -11.54
N GLU A 169 -7.20 -27.81 -12.82
CA GLU A 169 -6.38 -26.96 -13.69
C GLU A 169 -7.06 -25.61 -13.96
N GLU A 170 -8.36 -25.62 -14.26
CA GLU A 170 -9.16 -24.42 -14.48
C GLU A 170 -9.25 -23.58 -13.20
N THR A 171 -9.48 -24.22 -12.05
CA THR A 171 -9.53 -23.55 -10.75
C THR A 171 -8.19 -22.89 -10.42
N LEU A 172 -7.07 -23.58 -10.67
CA LEU A 172 -5.74 -23.00 -10.49
C LEU A 172 -5.48 -21.84 -11.45
N SER A 173 -5.90 -21.95 -12.71
CA SER A 173 -5.79 -20.88 -13.70
C SER A 173 -6.57 -19.63 -13.27
N ILE A 174 -7.81 -19.82 -12.79
CA ILE A 174 -8.64 -18.75 -12.23
C ILE A 174 -7.94 -18.09 -11.03
N ALA A 175 -7.41 -18.88 -10.09
CA ALA A 175 -6.69 -18.36 -8.94
C ALA A 175 -5.47 -17.52 -9.36
N LYS A 176 -4.69 -17.96 -10.36
CA LYS A 176 -3.54 -17.22 -10.91
C LYS A 176 -3.97 -15.91 -11.57
N ASN A 177 -5.05 -15.92 -12.33
CA ASN A 177 -5.58 -14.72 -12.98
C ASN A 177 -6.08 -13.70 -11.95
N ILE A 178 -6.82 -14.13 -10.92
CA ILE A 178 -7.27 -13.26 -9.83
C ILE A 178 -6.06 -12.65 -9.10
N ALA A 179 -5.06 -13.47 -8.78
CA ALA A 179 -3.83 -12.99 -8.14
C ALA A 179 -3.09 -11.97 -9.01
N ALA A 180 -2.94 -12.24 -10.31
CA ALA A 180 -2.31 -11.31 -11.24
C ALA A 180 -3.03 -9.95 -11.29
N VAL A 181 -4.36 -9.94 -11.31
CA VAL A 181 -5.17 -8.71 -11.26
C VAL A 181 -4.95 -7.96 -9.94
N GLN A 182 -4.98 -8.65 -8.80
CA GLN A 182 -4.74 -8.03 -7.50
C GLN A 182 -3.34 -7.43 -7.37
N ILE A 183 -2.32 -8.10 -7.92
CA ILE A 183 -0.94 -7.61 -7.96
C ILE A 183 -0.88 -6.35 -8.84
N ALA A 184 -1.46 -6.38 -10.04
CA ALA A 184 -1.50 -5.22 -10.94
C ALA A 184 -2.20 -4.00 -10.30
N GLN A 185 -3.32 -4.23 -9.61
CA GLN A 185 -4.02 -3.18 -8.85
C GLN A 185 -3.14 -2.60 -7.73
N SER A 186 -2.41 -3.46 -7.01
CA SER A 186 -1.50 -3.03 -5.94
C SER A 186 -0.35 -2.17 -6.47
N VAL A 187 0.26 -2.56 -7.60
CA VAL A 187 1.29 -1.78 -8.29
C VAL A 187 0.73 -0.43 -8.75
N SER A 188 -0.43 -0.44 -9.41
CA SER A 188 -1.09 0.79 -9.88
C SER A 188 -1.41 1.75 -8.73
N ALA A 189 -1.89 1.24 -7.58
CA ALA A 189 -2.16 2.05 -6.40
C ALA A 189 -0.90 2.76 -5.87
N VAL A 190 0.26 2.09 -5.89
CA VAL A 190 1.55 2.69 -5.52
C VAL A 190 1.94 3.80 -6.50
N GLU A 191 1.81 3.59 -7.80
CA GLU A 191 2.13 4.60 -8.82
C GLU A 191 1.23 5.84 -8.72
N VAL A 192 -0.06 5.64 -8.49
CA VAL A 192 -1.01 6.72 -8.23
C VAL A 192 -0.64 7.48 -6.96
N ALA A 193 -0.31 6.77 -5.87
CA ALA A 193 0.13 7.41 -4.63
C ALA A 193 1.40 8.25 -4.86
N LYS A 194 2.38 7.74 -5.61
CA LYS A 194 3.64 8.45 -5.93
C LYS A 194 3.36 9.71 -6.74
N SER A 195 2.53 9.60 -7.75
CA SER A 195 2.13 10.72 -8.60
C SER A 195 1.42 11.81 -7.78
N ASN A 196 0.48 11.41 -6.92
CA ASN A 196 -0.24 12.33 -6.03
C ASN A 196 0.71 13.03 -5.04
N SER A 197 1.65 12.29 -4.45
CA SER A 197 2.66 12.87 -3.55
C SER A 197 3.55 13.90 -4.25
N ILE A 198 4.01 13.63 -5.47
CA ILE A 198 4.79 14.59 -6.25
C ILE A 198 3.98 15.86 -6.52
N ILE A 199 2.71 15.71 -6.90
CA ILE A 199 1.79 16.84 -7.12
C ILE A 199 1.59 17.65 -5.83
N GLU A 200 1.42 16.98 -4.69
CA GLU A 200 1.25 17.61 -3.37
C GLU A 200 2.48 18.44 -2.99
N ILE A 201 3.67 17.86 -3.11
CA ILE A 201 4.95 18.52 -2.86
C ILE A 201 5.12 19.72 -3.78
N ALA A 202 4.92 19.54 -5.09
CA ALA A 202 5.02 20.65 -6.05
C ALA A 202 4.05 21.79 -5.71
N ARG A 203 2.82 21.47 -5.32
CA ARG A 203 1.82 22.46 -4.90
C ARG A 203 2.25 23.19 -3.63
N SER A 204 2.86 22.50 -2.67
CA SER A 204 3.46 23.10 -1.47
C SER A 204 4.46 24.19 -1.84
N SER A 205 5.46 23.81 -2.65
CA SER A 205 6.58 24.67 -2.99
C SER A 205 6.16 25.87 -3.84
N MET A 206 5.09 25.74 -4.62
CA MET A 206 4.53 26.83 -5.44
C MET A 206 3.61 27.79 -4.67
N LYS A 207 3.21 27.49 -3.43
CA LYS A 207 2.20 28.27 -2.67
C LYS A 207 2.60 29.73 -2.43
N ASN A 208 3.89 30.04 -2.44
CA ASN A 208 4.44 31.38 -2.22
C ASN A 208 4.73 32.15 -3.53
N ILE A 209 4.51 31.53 -4.70
CA ILE A 209 4.69 32.15 -6.01
C ILE A 209 3.33 32.70 -6.47
N LYS A 210 2.80 33.70 -5.75
CA LYS A 210 1.62 34.45 -6.19
C LYS A 210 2.07 35.66 -7.02
N SER A 211 2.52 35.40 -8.25
CA SER A 211 2.57 36.46 -9.26
C SER A 211 1.24 36.46 -10.02
N PRO A 212 0.59 37.62 -10.22
CA PRO A 212 -0.58 37.69 -11.09
C PRO A 212 -0.18 37.23 -12.49
N LEU A 213 -0.92 36.26 -13.04
CA LEU A 213 -0.71 35.76 -14.39
C LEU A 213 -0.97 36.90 -15.37
N SER A 214 -0.12 37.05 -16.38
CA SER A 214 -0.43 37.91 -17.51
C SER A 214 -1.63 37.36 -18.30
N LYS A 215 -2.34 38.21 -19.04
CA LYS A 215 -3.47 37.78 -19.90
C LYS A 215 -3.10 36.61 -20.84
N LYS A 216 -1.85 36.61 -21.35
CA LYS A 216 -1.32 35.55 -22.21
C LYS A 216 -1.12 34.22 -21.47
N GLU A 217 -0.74 34.26 -20.19
CA GLU A 217 -0.58 33.07 -19.36
C GLU A 217 -1.93 32.52 -18.88
N GLU A 218 -2.91 33.40 -18.61
CA GLU A 218 -4.28 32.98 -18.31
C GLU A 218 -4.92 32.25 -19.49
N GLU A 219 -4.72 32.75 -20.71
CA GLU A 219 -5.23 32.11 -21.93
C GLU A 219 -4.55 30.76 -22.20
N LYS A 220 -3.23 30.67 -22.02
CA LYS A 220 -2.50 29.39 -22.06
C LYS A 220 -3.00 28.41 -21.00
N LEU A 221 -3.24 28.87 -19.76
CA LEU A 221 -3.77 28.02 -18.70
C LEU A 221 -5.19 27.51 -19.03
N LYS A 222 -6.05 28.36 -19.61
CA LYS A 222 -7.37 27.94 -20.10
C LYS A 222 -7.24 26.88 -21.20
N SER A 223 -6.32 27.06 -22.15
CA SER A 223 -6.04 26.09 -23.20
C SER A 223 -5.55 24.74 -22.64
N ILE A 224 -4.59 24.76 -21.70
CA ILE A 224 -4.09 23.54 -21.04
C ILE A 224 -5.21 22.82 -20.28
N LYS A 225 -6.07 23.56 -19.56
CA LYS A 225 -7.23 22.98 -18.87
C LYS A 225 -8.22 22.34 -19.84
N ALA A 226 -8.53 23.03 -20.95
CA ALA A 226 -9.42 22.50 -21.97
C ALA A 226 -8.85 21.22 -22.61
N GLU A 227 -7.56 21.21 -22.96
CA GLU A 227 -6.88 20.04 -23.51
C GLU A 227 -6.86 18.87 -22.52
N ALA A 228 -6.57 19.13 -21.24
CA ALA A 228 -6.62 18.11 -20.19
C ALA A 228 -8.03 17.52 -20.03
N THR A 229 -9.06 18.36 -19.98
CA THR A 229 -10.47 17.92 -19.93
C THR A 229 -10.82 17.06 -21.15
N ALA A 230 -10.42 17.48 -22.37
CA ALA A 230 -10.68 16.71 -23.58
C ALA A 230 -10.00 15.33 -23.56
N LYS A 231 -8.74 15.26 -23.09
CA LYS A 231 -8.02 13.98 -22.94
C LYS A 231 -8.69 13.08 -21.90
N ILE A 232 -9.08 13.63 -20.75
CA ILE A 232 -9.79 12.87 -19.71
C ILE A 232 -11.10 12.29 -20.26
N SER A 233 -11.92 13.11 -20.93
CA SER A 233 -13.15 12.64 -21.57
C SER A 233 -12.88 11.56 -22.61
N SER A 234 -11.84 11.72 -23.44
CA SER A 234 -11.44 10.70 -24.42
C SER A 234 -11.04 9.37 -23.75
N TYR A 235 -10.32 9.41 -22.63
CA TYR A 235 -9.96 8.21 -21.88
C TYR A 235 -11.19 7.55 -21.26
N LEU A 236 -12.13 8.31 -20.69
CA LEU A 236 -13.39 7.79 -20.16
C LEU A 236 -14.20 7.07 -21.24
N THR A 237 -14.37 7.68 -22.41
CA THR A 237 -15.08 7.05 -23.54
C THR A 237 -14.40 5.76 -23.98
N ARG A 238 -13.05 5.73 -24.07
CA ARG A 238 -12.33 4.49 -24.41
C ARG A 238 -12.54 3.38 -23.38
N LEU A 239 -12.58 3.72 -22.09
CA LEU A 239 -12.87 2.77 -21.03
C LEU A 239 -14.29 2.20 -21.13
N GLU A 240 -15.28 3.02 -21.46
CA GLU A 240 -16.66 2.57 -21.67
C GLU A 240 -16.78 1.62 -22.86
N VAL A 241 -16.12 1.93 -23.98
CA VAL A 241 -16.06 1.04 -25.16
C VAL A 241 -15.42 -0.29 -24.80
N LEU A 242 -14.25 -0.27 -24.14
CA LEU A 242 -13.55 -1.49 -23.73
C LEU A 242 -14.40 -2.34 -22.78
N LYS A 243 -15.12 -1.70 -21.84
CA LYS A 243 -16.04 -2.40 -20.94
C LYS A 243 -17.17 -3.09 -21.71
N ALA A 244 -17.75 -2.42 -22.71
CA ALA A 244 -18.78 -3.01 -23.55
C ALA A 244 -18.23 -4.20 -24.35
N GLU A 245 -17.08 -4.05 -25.01
CA GLU A 245 -16.42 -5.13 -25.77
C GLU A 245 -16.15 -6.37 -24.92
N LEU A 246 -15.63 -6.17 -23.69
CA LEU A 246 -15.38 -7.27 -22.76
C LEU A 246 -16.68 -7.93 -22.31
N THR A 247 -17.74 -7.15 -22.05
CA THR A 247 -19.04 -7.69 -21.66
C THR A 247 -19.63 -8.57 -22.76
N THR A 248 -19.51 -8.15 -24.03
CA THR A 248 -19.93 -8.96 -25.19
C THR A 248 -19.16 -10.27 -25.27
N LYS A 249 -17.82 -10.23 -25.15
CA LYS A 249 -17.00 -11.46 -25.16
C LYS A 249 -17.36 -12.43 -24.04
N ILE A 250 -17.65 -11.91 -22.84
CA ILE A 250 -18.10 -12.74 -21.72
C ILE A 250 -19.45 -13.38 -22.04
N ALA A 251 -20.40 -12.61 -22.60
CA ALA A 251 -21.70 -13.15 -23.00
C ALA A 251 -21.58 -14.24 -24.07
N GLU A 252 -20.68 -14.07 -25.05
CA GLU A 252 -20.39 -15.09 -26.07
C GLU A 252 -19.89 -16.40 -25.45
N GLU A 253 -18.99 -16.34 -24.46
CA GLU A 253 -18.53 -17.55 -23.77
C GLU A 253 -19.63 -18.19 -22.91
N ILE A 254 -20.47 -17.40 -22.23
CA ILE A 254 -21.63 -17.93 -21.47
C ILE A 254 -22.58 -18.69 -22.40
N VAL A 255 -22.91 -18.12 -23.57
CA VAL A 255 -23.78 -18.78 -24.55
C VAL A 255 -23.18 -20.10 -25.04
N LYS A 256 -21.86 -20.18 -25.25
CA LYS A 256 -21.20 -21.45 -25.62
C LYS A 256 -21.38 -22.52 -24.54
N VAL A 257 -21.26 -22.15 -23.26
CA VAL A 257 -21.47 -23.06 -22.12
C VAL A 257 -22.93 -23.52 -22.07
N GLU A 258 -23.90 -22.60 -22.15
CA GLU A 258 -25.33 -22.93 -22.13
C GLU A 258 -25.74 -23.87 -23.28
N ILE A 259 -25.18 -23.68 -24.48
CA ILE A 259 -25.42 -24.58 -25.62
C ILE A 259 -24.85 -25.96 -25.35
N ALA A 260 -23.65 -26.05 -24.76
CA ALA A 260 -23.01 -27.33 -24.44
C ALA A 260 -23.80 -28.11 -23.37
N GLU A 261 -24.23 -27.44 -22.31
CA GLU A 261 -25.04 -28.03 -21.23
C GLU A 261 -26.37 -28.57 -21.77
N ASN A 262 -27.08 -27.78 -22.59
CA ASN A 262 -28.35 -28.21 -23.18
C ASN A 262 -28.18 -29.40 -24.12
N LYS A 263 -27.10 -29.45 -24.92
CA LYS A 263 -26.82 -30.60 -25.79
C LYS A 263 -26.57 -31.89 -25.00
N MET A 264 -25.85 -31.80 -23.88
CA MET A 264 -25.62 -32.95 -23.00
C MET A 264 -26.93 -33.47 -22.39
N LEU A 265 -27.79 -32.57 -21.90
CA LEU A 265 -29.10 -32.93 -21.33
C LEU A 265 -30.05 -33.60 -22.33
N THR A 266 -29.92 -33.29 -23.63
CA THR A 266 -30.72 -33.92 -24.69
C THR A 266 -30.16 -35.24 -25.21
N SER A 267 -28.87 -35.53 -24.96
CA SER A 267 -28.22 -36.76 -25.45
C SER A 267 -28.38 -37.96 -24.51
N ASP A 268 -28.84 -37.74 -23.28
CA ASP A 268 -29.11 -38.78 -22.26
C ASP A 268 -30.59 -39.25 -22.22
N LYS A 269 -31.39 -38.90 -23.25
CA LYS A 269 -32.78 -39.36 -23.45
C LYS A 269 -32.90 -40.21 -24.69
#